data_AF-C5T4N3-F1
#
_entry.id   AF-C5T4N3-F1
#
_cell.length_a   1.000
_cell.length_b   1.000
_cell.length_c   1.000
_cell.angle_alpha   90.00
_cell.angle_beta   90.00
_cell.angle_gamma   90.00
#
_symmetry.space_group_name_H-M   'P 1'
#
loop_
_entity.id
_entity.type
_entity.pdbx_description
1 polymer ?
#
loop_
_entity_poly.entity_id
_entity_poly.type
_entity_poly.pdbx_seq_one_letter_code
_entity_poly.pdbx_strand_id
1 'polypeptide(L)'
;MHSRALAALMLSCTFASTGHAALFEDDEARRAIIELRQRVDALQQANQRSSDDLRKSGDDNSQLRRGLLDLQTQIEALRVEQSKLRGQNEQLLRDVADLQRRQKDIAQGVDERLRQFEPVKVTVDGLEFQADAAEKRDFEAALAIFRSGKFAEANAAFAGFVRQYPRSGYVPSARFWLGNAQYAAREYKEAIGNFKLLLSEAPNHARAPEAALSIANCQIELKETRTARKTLEDLLRAYPQSEAAVAAKERLFRLK
;
A
#
# COMPACT_ATOMS: atom_id res chain seq x y z
N MET A 1 121.18 57.70 52.84
CA MET A 1 121.00 58.59 51.67
C MET A 1 119.50 58.74 51.44
N HIS A 2 119.03 59.99 51.56
CA HIS A 2 117.78 60.64 51.06
C HIS A 2 116.47 59.82 50.98
N SER A 3 115.28 60.28 51.37
CA SER A 3 114.77 61.64 51.59
C SER A 3 113.35 61.56 52.16
N ARG A 4 113.01 62.46 53.12
CA ARG A 4 111.77 63.30 53.22
C ARG A 4 110.39 62.58 53.29
N ALA A 5 109.39 62.98 54.09
CA ALA A 5 109.14 64.16 54.92
C ALA A 5 107.82 63.99 55.72
N LEU A 6 107.74 64.63 56.91
CA LEU A 6 106.62 65.46 57.48
C LEU A 6 105.16 64.95 57.36
N ALA A 7 104.24 65.03 58.35
CA ALA A 7 104.14 65.80 59.59
C ALA A 7 102.85 65.38 60.36
N ALA A 8 102.85 65.57 61.70
CA ALA A 8 101.81 66.24 62.52
C ALA A 8 100.36 65.67 62.52
N LEU A 9 99.52 65.73 63.57
CA LEU A 9 99.35 66.54 64.78
C LEU A 9 98.27 65.76 65.62
N MET A 10 98.49 65.41 66.88
CA MET A 10 97.96 66.08 68.10
C MET A 10 96.54 65.73 68.62
N LEU A 11 96.48 65.72 69.96
CA LEU A 11 95.35 65.83 70.92
C LEU A 11 94.41 64.60 71.07
N SER A 12 94.49 63.80 72.15
CA SER A 12 94.21 64.05 73.59
C SER A 12 92.72 64.24 73.94
N CYS A 13 92.16 63.36 74.77
CA CYS A 13 91.34 63.71 75.95
C CYS A 13 90.82 62.46 76.70
N THR A 14 91.56 62.10 77.75
CA THR A 14 91.13 61.83 79.13
C THR A 14 89.65 61.68 79.53
N PHE A 15 89.43 60.61 80.31
CA PHE A 15 88.62 60.45 81.54
C PHE A 15 87.07 60.32 81.50
N ALA A 16 86.65 59.04 81.55
CA ALA A 16 85.66 58.37 82.42
C ALA A 16 84.56 59.14 83.17
N SER A 17 83.33 58.60 83.09
CA SER A 17 82.38 58.56 84.21
C SER A 17 81.41 57.36 84.12
N THR A 18 81.58 56.46 85.10
CA THR A 18 80.60 55.64 85.87
C THR A 18 79.28 55.17 85.22
N GLY A 19 79.13 53.85 85.12
CA GLY A 19 77.87 53.16 84.83
C GLY A 19 76.88 53.11 86.00
N HIS A 20 75.61 53.11 85.66
CA HIS A 20 74.49 52.64 86.48
C HIS A 20 73.72 51.60 85.67
N ALA A 21 73.51 50.43 86.26
CA ALA A 21 72.92 49.25 85.64
C ALA A 21 71.43 49.43 85.30
N ALA A 22 71.05 49.06 84.09
CA ALA A 22 69.68 49.01 83.60
C ALA A 22 69.02 47.70 84.03
N LEU A 23 68.03 47.79 84.92
CA LEU A 23 67.20 46.67 85.41
C LEU A 23 65.80 46.65 84.73
N PHE A 24 65.61 47.42 83.65
CA PHE A 24 64.29 47.71 83.03
C PHE A 24 64.11 47.17 81.60
N GLU A 25 65.13 46.60 80.96
CA GLU A 25 65.03 46.11 79.56
C GLU A 25 64.25 44.78 79.42
N ASP A 26 64.09 44.00 80.48
CA ASP A 26 63.48 42.64 80.42
C ASP A 26 61.95 42.66 80.27
N ASP A 27 61.27 43.70 80.77
CA ASP A 27 59.80 43.82 80.71
C ASP A 27 59.28 44.30 79.34
N GLU A 28 60.00 45.23 78.69
CA GLU A 28 59.69 45.65 77.31
C GLU A 28 59.96 44.52 76.31
N ALA A 29 61.05 43.77 76.49
CA ALA A 29 61.34 42.59 75.69
C ALA A 29 60.23 41.53 75.84
N ARG A 30 59.73 41.27 77.06
CA ARG A 30 58.59 40.36 77.30
C ARG A 30 57.32 40.81 76.58
N ARG A 31 56.99 42.11 76.59
CA ARG A 31 55.80 42.63 75.89
C ARG A 31 55.92 42.49 74.37
N ALA A 32 57.07 42.81 73.80
CA ALA A 32 57.34 42.65 72.38
C ALA A 32 57.27 41.18 71.93
N ILE A 33 57.75 40.25 72.75
CA ILE A 33 57.64 38.80 72.49
C ILE A 33 56.17 38.35 72.48
N ILE A 34 55.34 38.83 73.42
CA ILE A 34 53.91 38.48 73.49
C ILE A 34 53.16 39.03 72.27
N GLU A 35 53.41 40.27 71.88
CA GLU A 35 52.80 40.89 70.69
C GLU A 35 53.22 40.15 69.41
N LEU A 36 54.51 39.80 69.27
CA LEU A 36 54.99 39.02 68.14
C LEU A 36 54.31 37.64 68.09
N ARG A 37 54.14 36.98 69.24
CA ARG A 37 53.44 35.70 69.36
C ARG A 37 51.98 35.82 68.92
N GLN A 38 51.27 36.86 69.39
CA GLN A 38 49.90 37.15 68.94
C GLN A 38 49.82 37.43 67.43
N ARG A 39 50.80 38.13 66.85
CA ARG A 39 50.87 38.39 65.41
C ARG A 39 51.13 37.13 64.60
N VAL A 40 52.04 36.28 65.08
CA VAL A 40 52.33 34.97 64.49
C VAL A 40 51.11 34.06 64.60
N ASP A 41 50.44 34.01 65.75
CA ASP A 41 49.20 33.25 65.94
C ASP A 41 48.08 33.74 65.01
N ALA A 42 47.91 35.05 64.87
CA ALA A 42 46.93 35.66 63.95
C ALA A 42 47.25 35.36 62.48
N LEU A 43 48.53 35.47 62.08
CA LEU A 43 48.99 35.08 60.74
C LEU A 43 48.76 33.58 60.49
N GLN A 44 49.06 32.74 61.46
CA GLN A 44 48.89 31.30 61.38
C GLN A 44 47.41 30.90 61.31
N GLN A 45 46.53 31.60 62.04
CA GLN A 45 45.07 31.46 61.94
C GLN A 45 44.53 31.93 60.58
N ALA A 46 45.01 33.06 60.08
CA ALA A 46 44.62 33.56 58.76
C ALA A 46 45.05 32.59 57.65
N ASN A 47 46.25 32.03 57.77
CA ASN A 47 46.78 31.03 56.83
C ASN A 47 46.00 29.70 56.91
N GLN A 48 45.58 29.29 58.12
CA GLN A 48 44.69 28.13 58.32
C GLN A 48 43.32 28.36 57.67
N ARG A 49 42.67 29.51 57.90
CA ARG A 49 41.38 29.85 57.27
C ARG A 49 41.48 29.88 55.75
N SER A 50 42.51 30.53 55.21
CA SER A 50 42.75 30.55 53.76
C SER A 50 42.97 29.13 53.20
N SER A 51 43.69 28.27 53.91
CA SER A 51 43.86 26.87 53.52
C SER A 51 42.54 26.08 53.55
N ASP A 52 41.66 26.35 54.51
CA ASP A 52 40.37 25.66 54.62
C ASP A 52 39.37 26.13 53.54
N ASP A 53 39.39 27.41 53.18
CA ASP A 53 38.60 27.95 52.06
C ASP A 53 39.09 27.38 50.71
N LEU A 54 40.41 27.24 50.52
CA LEU A 54 40.97 26.57 49.35
C LEU A 54 40.54 25.10 49.26
N ARG A 55 40.47 24.38 50.39
CA ARG A 55 39.99 23.00 50.44
C ARG A 55 38.52 22.91 50.04
N LYS A 56 37.65 23.74 50.64
CA LYS A 56 36.23 23.79 50.27
C LYS A 56 36.02 24.13 48.80
N SER A 57 36.74 25.13 48.28
CA SER A 57 36.66 25.47 46.85
C SER A 57 37.17 24.33 45.96
N GLY A 58 38.20 23.61 46.38
CA GLY A 58 38.68 22.39 45.72
C GLY A 58 37.62 21.28 45.71
N ASP A 59 36.94 21.07 46.83
CA ASP A 59 35.85 20.10 46.97
C ASP A 59 34.64 20.46 46.09
N ASP A 60 34.21 21.73 46.09
CA ASP A 60 33.13 22.23 45.23
C ASP A 60 33.47 22.07 43.74
N ASN A 61 34.72 22.37 43.35
CA ASN A 61 35.19 22.19 41.99
C ASN A 61 35.23 20.70 41.60
N SER A 62 35.58 19.82 42.55
CA SER A 62 35.50 18.36 42.37
C SER A 62 34.06 17.87 42.18
N GLN A 63 33.09 18.47 42.88
CA GLN A 63 31.67 18.13 42.75
C GLN A 63 31.10 18.62 41.41
N LEU A 64 31.42 19.85 41.01
CA LEU A 64 31.05 20.40 39.70
C LEU A 64 31.61 19.56 38.56
N ARG A 65 32.89 19.15 38.63
CA ARG A 65 33.48 18.24 37.64
C ARG A 65 32.74 16.92 37.55
N ARG A 66 32.36 16.33 38.69
CA ARG A 66 31.55 15.09 38.72
C ARG A 66 30.18 15.30 38.08
N GLY A 67 29.49 16.39 38.39
CA GLY A 67 28.21 16.73 37.78
C GLY A 67 28.29 16.97 36.27
N LEU A 68 29.36 17.61 35.79
CA LEU A 68 29.61 17.79 34.36
C LEU A 68 29.86 16.47 33.63
N LEU A 69 30.58 15.53 34.25
CA LEU A 69 30.79 14.18 33.70
C LEU A 69 29.49 13.39 33.63
N ASP A 70 28.62 13.49 34.65
CA ASP A 70 27.31 12.84 34.64
C ASP A 70 26.40 13.41 33.54
N LEU A 71 26.36 14.74 33.39
CA LEU A 71 25.63 15.40 32.31
C LEU A 71 26.16 15.00 30.92
N GLN A 72 27.48 14.90 30.76
CA GLN A 72 28.08 14.41 29.52
C GLN A 72 27.63 12.98 29.20
N THR A 73 27.60 12.12 30.22
CA THR A 73 27.13 10.73 30.08
C THR A 73 25.65 10.68 29.69
N GLN A 74 24.79 11.52 30.28
CA GLN A 74 23.38 11.65 29.89
C GLN A 74 23.21 12.16 28.46
N ILE A 75 24.01 13.14 28.02
CA ILE A 75 23.97 13.66 26.65
C ILE A 75 24.36 12.56 25.65
N GLU A 76 25.36 11.75 25.96
CA GLU A 76 25.74 10.61 25.13
C GLU A 76 24.63 9.55 25.06
N ALA A 77 24.00 9.22 26.20
CA ALA A 77 22.85 8.31 26.23
C ALA A 77 21.67 8.82 25.39
N LEU A 78 21.30 10.10 25.52
CA LEU A 78 20.25 10.72 24.72
C LEU A 78 20.57 10.74 23.22
N ARG A 79 21.85 10.95 22.85
CA ARG A 79 22.27 10.88 21.44
C ARG A 79 22.10 9.48 20.85
N VAL A 80 22.41 8.44 21.63
CA VAL A 80 22.20 7.04 21.22
C VAL A 80 20.70 6.76 21.05
N GLU A 81 19.86 7.22 21.98
CA GLU A 81 18.41 7.05 21.89
C GLU A 81 17.81 7.79 20.68
N GLN A 82 18.27 9.02 20.41
CA GLN A 82 17.87 9.78 19.21
C GLN A 82 18.26 9.05 17.92
N SER A 83 19.45 8.43 17.86
CA SER A 83 19.86 7.62 16.72
C SER A 83 18.95 6.40 16.55
N LYS A 84 18.61 5.71 17.65
CA LYS A 84 17.70 4.55 17.64
C LYS A 84 16.29 4.93 17.18
N LEU A 85 15.72 6.02 17.71
CA LEU A 85 14.40 6.52 17.32
C LEU A 85 14.35 6.94 15.85
N ARG A 86 15.42 7.56 15.33
CA ARG A 86 15.52 7.87 13.90
C ARG A 86 15.51 6.60 13.05
N GLY A 87 16.29 5.59 13.42
CA GLY A 87 16.28 4.30 12.73
C GLY A 87 14.93 3.60 12.77
N GLN A 88 14.22 3.65 13.91
CA GLN A 88 12.86 3.12 14.04
C GLN A 88 11.86 3.88 13.16
N ASN A 89 11.94 5.21 13.12
CA ASN A 89 11.08 6.02 12.24
C ASN A 89 11.31 5.72 10.76
N GLU A 90 12.57 5.57 10.33
CA GLU A 90 12.88 5.15 8.96
C GLU A 90 12.30 3.76 8.65
N GLN A 91 12.36 2.83 9.60
CA GLN A 91 11.77 1.50 9.44
C GLN A 91 10.24 1.58 9.32
N LEU A 92 9.58 2.33 10.20
CA LEU A 92 8.13 2.53 10.15
C LEU A 92 7.68 3.17 8.83
N LEU A 93 8.44 4.15 8.32
CA LEU A 93 8.17 4.76 7.03
C LEU A 93 8.27 3.74 5.87
N ARG A 94 9.27 2.86 5.90
CA ARG A 94 9.39 1.76 4.92
C ARG A 94 8.22 0.79 5.01
N ASP A 95 7.88 0.35 6.22
CA ASP A 95 6.78 -0.59 6.45
C ASP A 95 5.43 0.00 6.02
N VAL A 96 5.16 1.28 6.29
CA VAL A 96 3.96 1.98 5.81
C VAL A 96 3.93 2.07 4.29
N ALA A 97 5.05 2.41 3.65
CA ALA A 97 5.12 2.46 2.18
C ALA A 97 4.88 1.08 1.54
N ASP A 98 5.37 0.01 2.16
CA ASP A 98 5.15 -1.37 1.71
C ASP A 98 3.69 -1.82 1.93
N LEU A 99 3.10 -1.46 3.07
CA LEU A 99 1.67 -1.70 3.33
C LEU A 99 0.78 -0.94 2.35
N GLN A 100 1.08 0.32 2.05
CA GLN A 100 0.34 1.11 1.07
C GLN A 100 0.45 0.51 -0.35
N ARG A 101 1.64 0.04 -0.75
CA ARG A 101 1.81 -0.68 -2.02
C ARG A 101 0.98 -1.94 -2.08
N ARG A 102 1.07 -2.80 -1.05
CA ARG A 102 0.25 -4.03 -0.96
C ARG A 102 -1.25 -3.74 -0.97
N GLN A 103 -1.70 -2.69 -0.26
CA GLN A 103 -3.10 -2.30 -0.26
C GLN A 103 -3.56 -1.86 -1.65
N LYS A 104 -2.75 -1.06 -2.36
CA LYS A 104 -3.04 -0.65 -3.73
C LYS A 104 -3.11 -1.85 -4.68
N ASP A 105 -2.16 -2.78 -4.59
CA ASP A 105 -2.13 -3.98 -5.41
C ASP A 105 -3.36 -4.88 -5.16
N ILE A 106 -3.75 -5.03 -3.88
CA ILE A 106 -4.97 -5.75 -3.51
C ILE A 106 -6.21 -5.04 -4.05
N ALA A 107 -6.31 -3.72 -3.87
CA ALA A 107 -7.45 -2.93 -4.32
C ALA A 107 -7.62 -3.03 -5.85
N GLN A 108 -6.52 -2.92 -6.61
CA GLN A 108 -6.54 -3.11 -8.06
C GLN A 108 -6.93 -4.54 -8.45
N GLY A 109 -6.40 -5.55 -7.75
CA GLY A 109 -6.74 -6.94 -8.02
C GLY A 109 -8.21 -7.28 -7.70
N VAL A 110 -8.80 -6.63 -6.70
CA VAL A 110 -10.22 -6.78 -6.38
C VAL A 110 -11.09 -6.08 -7.41
N ASP A 111 -10.77 -4.85 -7.80
CA ASP A 111 -11.54 -4.08 -8.79
C ASP A 111 -11.55 -4.79 -10.16
N GLU A 112 -10.41 -5.32 -10.60
CA GLU A 112 -10.32 -6.09 -11.84
C GLU A 112 -11.16 -7.37 -11.81
N ARG A 113 -11.17 -8.09 -10.68
CA ARG A 113 -12.03 -9.27 -10.52
C ARG A 113 -13.49 -8.88 -10.48
N LEU A 114 -13.86 -7.81 -9.79
CA LEU A 114 -15.24 -7.34 -9.71
C LEU A 114 -15.78 -6.94 -11.08
N ARG A 115 -14.99 -6.24 -11.90
CA ARG A 115 -15.36 -5.89 -13.28
C ARG A 115 -15.65 -7.10 -14.15
N GLN A 116 -14.96 -8.23 -13.95
CA GLN A 116 -15.24 -9.46 -14.69
C GLN A 116 -16.61 -10.07 -14.37
N PHE A 117 -17.16 -9.76 -13.19
CA PHE A 117 -18.46 -10.22 -12.73
C PHE A 117 -19.54 -9.12 -12.72
N GLU A 118 -19.24 -7.92 -13.23
CA GLU A 118 -20.24 -6.87 -13.32
C GLU A 118 -21.15 -7.16 -14.53
N PRO A 119 -22.45 -7.39 -14.32
CA PRO A 119 -23.36 -7.70 -15.40
C PRO A 119 -23.48 -6.51 -16.34
N VAL A 120 -23.23 -6.77 -17.63
CA VAL A 120 -23.32 -5.79 -18.69
C VAL A 120 -24.73 -5.81 -19.24
N LYS A 121 -25.31 -4.62 -19.46
CA LYS A 121 -26.55 -4.49 -20.23
C LYS A 121 -26.26 -4.85 -21.69
N VAL A 122 -26.93 -5.86 -22.20
CA VAL A 122 -26.80 -6.29 -23.59
C VAL A 122 -28.16 -6.28 -24.27
N THR A 123 -28.18 -5.81 -25.51
CA THR A 123 -29.34 -5.84 -26.41
C THR A 123 -29.04 -6.80 -27.56
N VAL A 124 -29.72 -7.95 -27.61
CA VAL A 124 -29.55 -8.96 -28.66
C VAL A 124 -30.91 -9.35 -29.21
N ASP A 125 -31.05 -9.37 -30.54
CA ASP A 125 -32.30 -9.71 -31.23
C ASP A 125 -33.53 -8.91 -30.67
N GLY A 126 -33.30 -7.66 -30.24
CA GLY A 126 -34.33 -6.78 -29.66
C GLY A 126 -34.68 -7.05 -28.19
N LEU A 127 -34.03 -8.02 -27.54
CA LEU A 127 -34.18 -8.30 -26.11
C LEU A 127 -33.09 -7.59 -25.32
N GLU A 128 -33.48 -6.79 -24.33
CA GLU A 128 -32.57 -6.18 -23.36
C GLU A 128 -32.50 -7.03 -22.09
N PHE A 129 -31.30 -7.42 -21.70
CA PHE A 129 -31.07 -8.17 -20.47
C PHE A 129 -29.69 -7.89 -19.88
N GLN A 130 -29.51 -8.31 -18.64
CA GLN A 130 -28.24 -8.26 -17.94
C GLN A 130 -27.53 -9.59 -18.15
N ALA A 131 -26.28 -9.55 -18.59
CA ALA A 131 -25.46 -10.73 -18.82
C ALA A 131 -24.05 -10.51 -18.29
N ASP A 132 -23.45 -11.54 -17.73
CA ASP A 132 -22.05 -11.46 -17.32
C ASP A 132 -21.15 -11.29 -18.55
N ALA A 133 -20.01 -10.63 -18.37
CA ALA A 133 -19.04 -10.44 -19.46
C ALA A 133 -18.59 -11.77 -20.07
N ALA A 134 -18.51 -12.83 -19.25
CA ALA A 134 -18.20 -14.19 -19.71
C ALA A 134 -19.29 -14.75 -20.65
N GLU A 135 -20.57 -14.59 -20.31
CA GLU A 135 -21.69 -15.04 -21.16
C GLU A 135 -21.64 -14.36 -22.52
N LYS A 136 -21.48 -13.04 -22.54
CA LYS A 136 -21.38 -12.27 -23.77
C LYS A 136 -20.22 -12.76 -24.64
N ARG A 137 -19.04 -12.92 -24.05
CA ARG A 137 -17.83 -13.37 -24.77
C ARG A 137 -18.01 -14.76 -25.35
N ASP A 138 -18.55 -15.69 -24.58
CA ASP A 138 -18.70 -17.09 -24.99
C ASP A 138 -19.77 -17.21 -26.10
N PHE A 139 -20.85 -16.44 -26.03
CA PHE A 139 -21.84 -16.35 -27.11
C PHE A 139 -21.25 -15.76 -28.41
N GLU A 140 -20.51 -14.65 -28.31
CA GLU A 140 -19.86 -14.03 -29.46
C GLU A 140 -18.81 -14.95 -30.11
N ALA A 141 -18.05 -15.69 -29.30
CA ALA A 141 -17.11 -16.69 -29.78
C ALA A 141 -17.81 -17.83 -30.55
N ALA A 142 -18.90 -18.39 -29.99
CA ALA A 142 -19.71 -19.40 -30.67
C ALA A 142 -20.27 -18.89 -32.01
N LEU A 143 -20.73 -17.63 -32.03
CA LEU A 143 -21.24 -17.00 -33.25
C LEU A 143 -20.14 -16.75 -34.29
N ALA A 144 -18.93 -16.40 -33.87
CA ALA A 144 -17.78 -16.27 -34.77
C ALA A 144 -17.41 -17.61 -35.42
N ILE A 145 -17.41 -18.70 -34.65
CA ILE A 145 -17.19 -20.06 -35.16
C ILE A 145 -18.27 -20.42 -36.19
N PHE A 146 -19.55 -20.15 -35.89
CA PHE A 146 -20.64 -20.38 -36.84
C PHE A 146 -20.47 -19.61 -38.14
N ARG A 147 -20.12 -18.32 -38.06
CA ARG A 147 -19.87 -17.44 -39.22
C ARG A 147 -18.69 -17.89 -40.07
N SER A 148 -17.71 -18.57 -39.47
CA SER A 148 -16.59 -19.16 -40.20
C SER A 148 -16.94 -20.45 -40.96
N GLY A 149 -18.19 -20.93 -40.87
CA GLY A 149 -18.67 -22.14 -41.55
C GLY A 149 -18.32 -23.45 -40.84
N LYS A 150 -17.72 -23.38 -39.66
CA LYS A 150 -17.34 -24.55 -38.85
C LYS A 150 -18.53 -25.04 -38.03
N PHE A 151 -19.53 -25.62 -38.71
CA PHE A 151 -20.82 -25.95 -38.10
C PHE A 151 -20.75 -26.99 -36.98
N ALA A 152 -19.86 -27.98 -37.07
CA ALA A 152 -19.68 -28.97 -35.99
C ALA A 152 -19.08 -28.35 -34.72
N GLU A 153 -18.07 -27.47 -34.86
CA GLU A 153 -17.50 -26.72 -33.74
C GLU A 153 -18.53 -25.75 -33.14
N ALA A 154 -19.33 -25.09 -33.99
CA ALA A 154 -20.40 -24.20 -33.56
C ALA A 154 -21.51 -24.94 -32.80
N ASN A 155 -21.90 -26.15 -33.25
CA ASN A 155 -22.86 -27.02 -32.55
C ASN A 155 -22.37 -27.30 -31.12
N ALA A 156 -21.12 -27.73 -30.97
CA ALA A 156 -20.52 -27.98 -29.66
C ALA A 156 -20.47 -26.71 -28.80
N ALA A 157 -20.08 -25.57 -29.37
CA ALA A 157 -19.97 -24.29 -28.67
C ALA A 157 -21.33 -23.80 -28.16
N PHE A 158 -22.38 -23.78 -29.00
CA PHE A 158 -23.71 -23.35 -28.58
C PHE A 158 -24.39 -24.34 -27.64
N ALA A 159 -24.21 -25.65 -27.84
CA ALA A 159 -24.71 -26.65 -26.90
C ALA A 159 -24.06 -26.51 -25.52
N GLY A 160 -22.75 -26.24 -25.49
CA GLY A 160 -22.01 -25.90 -24.28
C GLY A 160 -22.55 -24.63 -23.62
N PHE A 161 -22.78 -23.58 -24.41
CA PHE A 161 -23.32 -22.30 -23.94
C PHE A 161 -24.69 -22.47 -23.25
N VAL A 162 -25.65 -23.14 -23.90
CA VAL A 162 -27.00 -23.34 -23.33
C VAL A 162 -26.97 -24.16 -22.04
N ARG A 163 -26.03 -25.11 -21.92
CA ARG A 163 -25.84 -25.89 -20.69
C ARG A 163 -25.18 -25.08 -19.57
N GLN A 164 -24.21 -24.25 -19.92
CA GLN A 164 -23.43 -23.45 -18.96
C GLN A 164 -24.24 -22.25 -18.44
N TYR A 165 -25.06 -21.65 -19.29
CA TYR A 165 -25.81 -20.43 -19.02
C TYR A 165 -27.32 -20.62 -19.24
N PRO A 166 -27.98 -21.58 -18.55
CA PRO A 166 -29.38 -21.96 -18.83
C PRO A 166 -30.41 -20.86 -18.53
N ARG A 167 -30.02 -19.80 -17.81
CA ARG A 167 -30.88 -18.65 -17.47
C ARG A 167 -30.52 -17.37 -18.22
N SER A 168 -29.53 -17.42 -19.10
CA SER A 168 -29.08 -16.23 -19.82
C SER A 168 -30.14 -15.77 -20.83
N GLY A 169 -30.28 -14.45 -21.01
CA GLY A 169 -31.14 -13.90 -22.06
C GLY A 169 -30.68 -14.25 -23.48
N TYR A 170 -29.44 -14.74 -23.63
CA TYR A 170 -28.92 -15.28 -24.88
C TYR A 170 -29.50 -16.64 -25.26
N VAL A 171 -30.12 -17.38 -24.32
CA VAL A 171 -30.54 -18.78 -24.56
C VAL A 171 -31.44 -18.94 -25.78
N PRO A 172 -32.49 -18.13 -26.01
CA PRO A 172 -33.29 -18.21 -27.22
C PRO A 172 -32.46 -18.05 -28.49
N SER A 173 -31.60 -17.03 -28.57
CA SER A 173 -30.70 -16.82 -29.71
C SER A 173 -29.69 -17.96 -29.86
N ALA A 174 -29.12 -18.47 -28.77
CA ALA A 174 -28.18 -19.58 -28.80
C ALA A 174 -28.82 -20.86 -29.32
N ARG A 175 -30.06 -21.17 -28.92
CA ARG A 175 -30.83 -22.29 -29.48
C ARG A 175 -31.14 -22.11 -30.96
N PHE A 176 -31.42 -20.89 -31.40
CA PHE A 176 -31.61 -20.60 -32.83
C PHE A 176 -30.33 -20.91 -33.62
N TRP A 177 -29.18 -20.40 -33.19
CA TRP A 177 -27.92 -20.65 -33.88
C TRP A 177 -27.46 -22.11 -33.77
N LEU A 178 -27.71 -22.77 -32.64
CA LEU A 178 -27.50 -24.20 -32.44
C LEU A 178 -28.31 -25.02 -33.45
N GLY A 179 -29.61 -24.74 -33.58
CA GLY A 179 -30.47 -25.41 -34.55
C GLY A 179 -30.01 -25.19 -35.99
N ASN A 180 -29.54 -23.98 -36.33
CA ASN A 180 -28.98 -23.69 -37.65
C ASN A 180 -27.66 -24.42 -37.90
N ALA A 181 -26.79 -24.54 -36.89
CA ALA A 181 -25.54 -25.30 -36.99
C ALA A 181 -25.82 -26.79 -37.22
N GLN A 182 -26.79 -27.34 -36.49
CA GLN A 182 -27.27 -28.71 -36.64
C GLN A 182 -27.91 -28.93 -38.01
N TYR A 183 -28.72 -27.99 -38.51
CA TYR A 183 -29.26 -28.05 -39.86
C TYR A 183 -28.16 -28.13 -40.91
N ALA A 184 -27.12 -27.30 -40.81
CA ALA A 184 -25.99 -27.31 -41.71
C ALA A 184 -25.17 -28.61 -41.62
N ALA A 185 -25.11 -29.22 -40.43
CA ALA A 185 -24.53 -30.54 -40.19
C ALA A 185 -25.44 -31.72 -40.59
N ARG A 186 -26.65 -31.44 -41.12
CA ARG A 186 -27.70 -32.43 -41.46
C ARG A 186 -28.26 -33.21 -40.26
N GLU A 187 -28.09 -32.69 -39.05
CA GLU A 187 -28.67 -33.18 -37.80
C GLU A 187 -30.08 -32.60 -37.62
N TYR A 188 -30.99 -32.94 -38.54
CA TYR A 188 -32.29 -32.27 -38.66
C TYR A 188 -33.22 -32.52 -37.48
N LYS A 189 -33.14 -33.69 -36.82
CA LYS A 189 -34.03 -34.02 -35.69
C LYS A 189 -33.66 -33.21 -34.45
N GLU A 190 -32.37 -33.09 -34.20
CA GLU A 190 -31.77 -32.30 -33.13
C GLU A 190 -32.08 -30.81 -33.36
N ALA A 191 -31.92 -30.34 -34.60
CA ALA A 191 -32.25 -28.97 -34.99
C ALA A 191 -33.73 -28.64 -34.69
N ILE A 192 -34.66 -29.51 -35.10
CA ILE A 192 -36.09 -29.37 -34.81
C ILE A 192 -36.33 -29.28 -33.29
N GLY A 193 -35.65 -30.10 -32.49
CA GLY A 193 -35.76 -30.06 -31.03
C GLY A 193 -35.39 -28.70 -30.46
N ASN A 194 -34.24 -28.15 -30.85
CA ASN A 194 -33.77 -26.84 -30.38
C ASN A 194 -34.66 -25.68 -30.82
N PHE A 195 -35.12 -25.68 -32.07
CA PHE A 195 -36.06 -24.66 -32.54
C PHE A 195 -37.42 -24.75 -31.84
N LYS A 196 -37.93 -25.95 -31.57
CA LYS A 196 -39.17 -26.11 -30.80
C LYS A 196 -39.05 -25.59 -29.38
N LEU A 197 -37.91 -25.82 -28.72
CA LEU A 197 -37.64 -25.27 -27.39
C LEU A 197 -37.65 -23.73 -27.41
N LEU A 198 -37.06 -23.11 -28.43
CA LEU A 198 -37.14 -21.66 -28.62
C LEU A 198 -38.60 -21.21 -28.75
N LEU A 199 -39.40 -21.85 -29.59
CA LEU A 199 -40.80 -21.48 -29.79
C LEU A 199 -41.66 -21.68 -28.52
N SER A 200 -41.37 -22.71 -27.72
CA SER A 200 -42.13 -22.96 -26.49
C SER A 200 -41.76 -22.01 -25.36
N GLU A 201 -40.48 -21.68 -25.21
CA GLU A 201 -39.99 -20.84 -24.11
C GLU A 201 -40.05 -19.35 -24.43
N ALA A 202 -39.84 -18.98 -25.70
CA ALA A 202 -39.78 -17.60 -26.16
C ALA A 202 -40.57 -17.38 -27.47
N PRO A 203 -41.90 -17.60 -27.47
CA PRO A 203 -42.74 -17.50 -28.67
C PRO A 203 -42.75 -16.10 -29.30
N ASN A 204 -42.47 -15.05 -28.52
CA ASN A 204 -42.46 -13.66 -28.99
C ASN A 204 -41.04 -13.16 -29.34
N HIS A 205 -40.04 -14.04 -29.32
CA HIS A 205 -38.66 -13.68 -29.64
C HIS A 205 -38.54 -13.26 -31.11
N ALA A 206 -37.65 -12.31 -31.44
CA ALA A 206 -37.48 -11.83 -32.82
C ALA A 206 -37.11 -12.96 -33.80
N ARG A 207 -36.41 -13.99 -33.33
CA ARG A 207 -36.05 -15.20 -34.10
C ARG A 207 -37.12 -16.29 -34.14
N ALA A 208 -38.23 -16.16 -33.39
CA ALA A 208 -39.25 -17.19 -33.34
C ALA A 208 -39.87 -17.52 -34.71
N PRO A 209 -40.24 -16.53 -35.56
CA PRO A 209 -40.76 -16.83 -36.89
C PRO A 209 -39.74 -17.57 -37.77
N GLU A 210 -38.46 -17.18 -37.71
CA GLU A 210 -37.37 -17.84 -38.44
C GLU A 210 -37.10 -19.26 -37.93
N ALA A 211 -37.21 -19.50 -36.62
CA ALA A 211 -37.09 -20.82 -36.03
C ALA A 211 -38.22 -21.76 -36.51
N ALA A 212 -39.47 -21.27 -36.55
CA ALA A 212 -40.59 -22.03 -37.09
C ALA A 212 -40.39 -22.39 -38.57
N LEU A 213 -39.87 -21.45 -39.35
CA LEU A 213 -39.56 -21.69 -40.77
C LEU A 213 -38.44 -22.74 -40.91
N SER A 214 -37.46 -22.70 -40.03
CA SER A 214 -36.33 -23.64 -40.01
C SER A 214 -36.77 -25.06 -39.63
N ILE A 215 -37.72 -25.21 -38.71
CA ILE A 215 -38.35 -26.51 -38.42
C ILE A 215 -39.00 -27.09 -39.67
N ALA A 216 -39.76 -26.29 -40.40
CA ALA A 216 -40.39 -26.75 -41.64
C ALA A 216 -39.34 -27.19 -42.68
N ASN A 217 -38.21 -26.48 -42.78
CA ASN A 217 -37.12 -26.90 -43.67
C ASN A 217 -36.50 -28.22 -43.26
N CYS A 218 -36.22 -28.40 -41.97
CA CYS A 218 -35.73 -29.68 -41.44
C CYS A 218 -36.70 -30.81 -41.80
N GLN A 219 -38.01 -30.60 -41.66
CA GLN A 219 -39.03 -31.59 -41.99
C GLN A 219 -39.08 -31.89 -43.50
N ILE A 220 -38.88 -30.89 -44.37
CA ILE A 220 -38.79 -31.09 -45.82
C ILE A 220 -37.56 -31.95 -46.16
N GLU A 221 -36.40 -31.65 -45.58
CA GLU A 221 -35.16 -32.44 -45.76
C GLU A 221 -35.33 -33.89 -45.26
N LEU A 222 -36.09 -34.08 -44.19
CA LEU A 222 -36.47 -35.41 -43.67
C LEU A 222 -37.58 -36.10 -44.50
N LYS A 223 -38.08 -35.46 -45.57
CA LYS A 223 -39.19 -35.93 -46.41
C LYS A 223 -40.53 -36.07 -45.68
N GLU A 224 -40.68 -35.38 -44.55
CA GLU A 224 -41.92 -35.31 -43.77
C GLU A 224 -42.85 -34.20 -44.29
N THR A 225 -43.17 -34.24 -45.59
CA THR A 225 -43.89 -33.17 -46.30
C THR A 225 -45.24 -32.80 -45.66
N ARG A 226 -45.98 -33.78 -45.14
CA ARG A 226 -47.26 -33.53 -44.45
C ARG A 226 -47.06 -32.72 -43.17
N THR A 227 -46.03 -33.04 -42.39
CA THR A 227 -45.67 -32.34 -41.16
C THR A 227 -45.16 -30.94 -41.47
N ALA A 228 -44.28 -30.81 -42.46
CA ALA A 228 -43.76 -29.53 -42.94
C ALA A 228 -44.88 -28.57 -43.35
N ARG A 229 -45.86 -29.06 -44.12
CA ARG A 229 -47.03 -28.28 -44.52
C ARG A 229 -47.78 -27.73 -43.31
N LYS A 230 -48.07 -28.58 -42.32
CA LYS A 230 -48.76 -28.17 -41.10
C LYS A 230 -47.95 -27.10 -40.35
N THR A 231 -46.64 -27.30 -40.20
CA THR A 231 -45.76 -26.32 -39.53
C THR A 231 -45.72 -24.98 -40.26
N LEU A 232 -45.70 -24.97 -41.60
CA LEU A 232 -45.78 -23.73 -42.38
C LEU A 232 -47.15 -23.04 -42.22
N GLU A 233 -48.25 -23.79 -42.23
CA GLU A 233 -49.60 -23.25 -41.97
C GLU A 233 -49.71 -22.65 -40.56
N ASP A 234 -49.16 -23.31 -39.54
CA ASP A 234 -49.12 -22.82 -38.16
C ASP A 234 -48.25 -21.55 -38.04
N LEU A 235 -47.13 -21.49 -38.75
CA LEU A 235 -46.28 -20.28 -38.83
C LEU A 235 -47.07 -19.09 -39.40
N LEU A 236 -47.83 -19.29 -40.48
CA LEU A 236 -48.65 -18.23 -41.07
C LEU A 236 -49.74 -17.71 -40.12
N ARG A 237 -50.26 -18.57 -39.25
CA ARG A 237 -51.25 -18.19 -38.24
C ARG A 237 -50.61 -17.45 -37.06
N ALA A 238 -49.47 -17.94 -36.58
CA ALA A 238 -48.79 -17.39 -35.40
C ALA A 238 -48.03 -16.09 -35.70
N TYR A 239 -47.40 -15.98 -36.88
CA TYR A 239 -46.51 -14.87 -37.24
C TYR A 239 -46.84 -14.24 -38.61
N PRO A 240 -48.09 -13.80 -38.84
CA PRO A 240 -48.60 -13.44 -40.17
C PRO A 240 -47.88 -12.28 -40.85
N GLN A 241 -47.25 -11.39 -40.07
CA GLN A 241 -46.55 -10.19 -40.57
C GLN A 241 -45.03 -10.37 -40.70
N SER A 242 -44.50 -11.55 -40.37
CA SER A 242 -43.06 -11.82 -40.43
C SER A 242 -42.56 -12.07 -41.86
N GLU A 243 -41.28 -11.79 -42.13
CA GLU A 243 -40.64 -12.20 -43.39
C GLU A 243 -40.68 -13.73 -43.57
N ALA A 244 -40.55 -14.47 -42.45
CA ALA A 244 -40.70 -15.92 -42.44
C ALA A 244 -42.07 -16.38 -42.95
N ALA A 245 -43.13 -15.61 -42.72
CA ALA A 245 -44.47 -15.92 -43.26
C ALA A 245 -44.53 -15.74 -44.78
N VAL A 246 -43.80 -14.78 -45.35
CA VAL A 246 -43.70 -14.64 -46.81
C VAL A 246 -43.02 -15.88 -47.41
N ALA A 247 -41.87 -16.28 -46.85
CA ALA A 247 -41.16 -17.48 -47.26
C ALA A 247 -41.99 -18.77 -47.06
N ALA A 248 -42.80 -18.83 -46.00
CA ALA A 248 -43.67 -19.97 -45.74
C ALA A 248 -44.77 -20.13 -46.80
N LYS A 249 -45.38 -19.03 -47.27
CA LYS A 249 -46.36 -19.05 -48.37
C LYS A 249 -45.75 -19.59 -49.66
N GLU A 250 -44.55 -19.14 -50.00
CA GLU A 250 -43.83 -19.59 -51.19
C GLU A 250 -43.52 -21.10 -51.12
N ARG A 251 -43.02 -21.58 -49.98
CA ARG A 251 -42.75 -23.01 -49.77
C ARG A 251 -44.00 -23.86 -49.83
N LEU A 252 -45.10 -23.42 -49.20
CA LEU A 252 -46.39 -24.12 -49.27
C LEU A 252 -46.90 -24.28 -50.71
N PHE A 253 -46.68 -23.28 -51.56
CA PHE A 253 -47.03 -23.38 -52.98
C PHE A 253 -46.20 -24.45 -53.72
N ARG A 254 -44.90 -24.56 -53.40
CA ARG A 254 -43.99 -25.55 -53.99
C ARG A 254 -44.18 -26.99 -53.50
N LEU A 255 -44.81 -27.17 -52.32
CA LEU A 255 -45.09 -28.49 -51.73
C LEU A 255 -46.43 -29.10 -52.16
N LYS A 256 -47.17 -28.44 -53.07
CA LYS A 256 -48.37 -28.99 -53.72
C LYS A 256 -47.98 -30.07 -54.72
#